data_AF-A7GFU0-F1
#
_entry.id   AF-A7GFU0-F1
#
_cell.length_a   1.000
_cell.length_b   1.000
_cell.length_c   1.000
_cell.angle_alpha   90.00
_cell.angle_beta   90.00
_cell.angle_gamma   90.00
#
_symmetry.space_group_name_H-M   'P 1'
#
loop_
_entity.id
_entity.type
_entity.pdbx_description
1 polymer ?
#
loop_
_entity_poly.entity_id
_entity_poly.type
_entity_poly.pdbx_seq_one_letter_code
_entity_poly.pdbx_strand_id
1 'polypeptide(L)' 'MADKEQEIKFTKEQIVNSRQFTVIEKDILKALLENEQYSIDEVKKILEKFNKKEVK' A
#
# COMPACT_ATOMS: atom_id res chain seq x y z
N MET A 1 -23.31 15.87 7.29
CA MET A 1 -21.84 15.86 7.27
C MET A 1 -21.42 15.23 5.96
N ALA A 2 -20.56 15.90 5.18
CA ALA A 2 -20.02 15.33 3.94
C ALA A 2 -18.54 15.08 4.19
N ASP A 3 -18.25 13.92 4.77
CA ASP A 3 -16.90 13.39 4.86
C ASP A 3 -16.45 13.12 3.42
N LYS A 4 -15.88 14.15 2.79
CA LYS A 4 -15.07 13.97 1.59
C LYS A 4 -14.05 12.91 1.96
N GLU A 5 -14.16 11.75 1.32
CA GLU A 5 -13.06 10.82 1.14
C GLU A 5 -11.92 11.63 0.52
N GLN A 6 -11.15 12.32 1.37
CA GLN A 6 -9.85 12.80 1.00
C GLN A 6 -9.12 11.52 0.61
N GLU A 7 -8.76 11.40 -0.66
CA GLU A 7 -7.82 10.39 -1.10
C GLU A 7 -6.53 10.64 -0.32
N ILE A 8 -6.43 10.08 0.89
CA ILE A 8 -5.28 10.26 1.74
C ILE A 8 -4.18 9.43 1.09
N LYS A 9 -3.34 10.11 0.33
CA LYS A 9 -2.17 9.53 -0.32
C LYS A 9 -1.03 9.56 0.67
N PHE A 10 -0.42 8.40 0.85
CA PHE A 10 0.72 8.18 1.71
C PHE A 10 1.95 7.90 0.84
N THR A 11 3.10 8.41 1.23
CA THR A 11 4.35 8.03 0.57
C THR A 11 4.68 6.57 0.84
N LYS A 12 5.46 5.93 -0.05
CA LYS A 12 5.96 4.56 0.20
C LYS A 12 6.53 4.40 1.60
N GLU A 13 7.28 5.39 2.10
CA GLU A 13 7.88 5.36 3.44
C GLU A 13 6.83 5.36 4.55
N GLN A 14 5.75 6.13 4.44
CA GLN A 14 4.65 6.11 5.41
C GLN A 14 3.93 4.76 5.42
N ILE A 15 3.75 4.18 4.24
CA ILE A 15 3.06 2.90 4.07
C ILE A 15 3.90 1.76 4.64
N VAL A 16 5.18 1.69 4.30
CA VAL A 16 6.09 0.63 4.79
C VAL A 16 6.45 0.82 6.27
N ASN A 17 6.40 2.04 6.80
CA ASN A 17 6.52 2.26 8.25
C ASN A 17 5.21 2.02 9.01
N SER A 18 4.07 1.93 8.33
CA SER A 18 2.78 1.68 8.96
C SER A 18 2.75 0.31 9.64
N ARG A 19 1.99 0.19 10.72
CA ARG A 19 1.71 -1.10 11.38
C ARG A 19 0.62 -1.91 10.68
N GLN A 20 0.05 -1.38 9.60
CA GLN A 20 -0.97 -2.09 8.80
C GLN A 20 -0.43 -3.30 8.05
N PHE A 21 0.88 -3.35 7.78
CA PHE A 21 1.51 -4.39 6.96
C PHE A 21 2.56 -5.16 7.77
N THR A 22 2.76 -6.43 7.43
CA THR A 22 3.83 -7.28 7.97
C THR A 22 5.20 -6.90 7.39
N VAL A 23 6.29 -7.37 8.00
CA VAL A 23 7.66 -7.07 7.52
C VAL A 23 7.85 -7.50 6.05
N ILE A 24 7.28 -8.64 5.66
CA ILE A 24 7.34 -9.15 4.29
C ILE A 24 6.54 -8.25 3.34
N GLU A 25 5.29 -7.94 3.70
CA GLU A 25 4.45 -7.03 2.91
C GLU A 25 5.10 -5.64 2.77
N LYS A 26 5.76 -5.14 3.83
CA LYS A 26 6.51 -3.88 3.77
C LYS A 26 7.65 -3.93 2.79
N ASP A 27 8.40 -5.02 2.74
CA ASP A 27 9.52 -5.18 1.80
C ASP A 27 9.00 -5.24 0.35
N ILE A 28 7.93 -6.01 0.12
CA ILE A 28 7.21 -6.08 -1.16
C ILE A 28 6.69 -4.69 -1.57
N LEU A 29 5.99 -4.00 -0.66
CA LEU A 29 5.48 -2.66 -0.91
C LEU A 29 6.60 -1.66 -1.16
N LYS A 30 7.75 -1.77 -0.49
CA LYS A 30 8.91 -0.92 -0.74
C LYS A 30 9.50 -1.13 -2.13
N ALA A 31 9.44 -2.36 -2.64
CA ALA A 31 9.90 -2.73 -3.98
C ALA A 31 8.87 -2.41 -5.08
N LEU A 32 7.57 -2.51 -4.77
CA LEU A 32 6.47 -2.26 -5.70
C LEU A 32 6.07 -0.79 -5.78
N LEU A 33 6.11 -0.06 -4.66
CA LEU A 33 5.75 1.36 -4.61
C LEU A 33 6.95 2.20 -5.03
N GLU A 34 6.72 3.10 -5.99
CA GLU A 34 7.73 4.04 -6.45
C GLU A 34 7.83 5.26 -5.51
N ASN A 35 8.65 6.26 -5.85
CA ASN A 35 8.75 7.52 -5.09
C ASN A 35 7.53 8.43 -5.29
N GLU A 36 6.33 7.84 -5.29
CA GLU A 36 5.05 8.51 -5.44
C GLU A 36 4.18 8.32 -4.19
N GLN A 37 3.05 9.01 -4.18
CA GLN A 37 2.07 8.93 -3.11
C GLN A 37 0.93 8.01 -3.53
N TYR A 38 0.64 7.01 -2.69
CA TYR A 38 -0.37 6.01 -2.93
C TYR A 38 -1.41 6.02 -1.80
N SER A 39 -2.67 5.85 -2.16
CA SER A 39 -3.73 5.66 -1.17
C SER A 39 -3.64 4.26 -0.56
N ILE A 40 -4.12 4.09 0.68
CA ILE A 40 -4.17 2.76 1.33
C ILE A 40 -4.94 1.74 0.48
N ASP A 41 -6.00 2.18 -0.20
CA ASP A 41 -6.78 1.33 -1.11
C ASP A 41 -5.96 0.83 -2.32
N GLU A 42 -5.22 1.74 -2.97
CA GLU A 42 -4.35 1.40 -4.10
C GLU A 42 -3.24 0.42 -3.68
N VAL A 43 -2.62 0.69 -2.53
CA VAL A 43 -1.58 -0.18 -1.97
C VAL A 43 -2.13 -1.57 -1.64
N LYS A 44 -3.32 -1.65 -1.04
CA LYS A 44 -3.99 -2.93 -0.78
C LYS A 44 -4.27 -3.69 -2.07
N LYS A 45 -4.74 -3.02 -3.13
CA LYS A 45 -4.95 -3.65 -4.45
C LYS A 45 -3.67 -4.15 -5.08
N ILE A 46 -2.58 -3.36 -5.02
CA ILE A 46 -1.26 -3.76 -5.54
C ILE A 46 -0.76 -5.00 -4.79
N LEU A 47 -0.84 -4.96 -3.46
CA LEU A 47 -0.43 -6.05 -2.60
C LEU A 47 -1.28 -7.31 -2.82
N GLU A 48 -2.60 -7.19 -2.92
CA GLU A 48 -3.49 -8.31 -3.22
C GLU A 48 -3.21 -8.92 -4.59
N LYS A 49 -2.95 -8.09 -5.61
CA LYS A 49 -2.55 -8.57 -6.94
C LYS A 49 -1.23 -9.34 -6.90
N PHE A 50 -0.28 -8.87 -6.09
CA PHE A 50 0.99 -9.55 -5.90
C PHE A 50 0.80 -10.90 -5.19
N ASN A 51 0.10 -10.91 -4.06
CA ASN A 51 -0.15 -12.11 -3.27
C ASN A 51 -0.95 -13.16 -4.07
N LYS A 52 -2.01 -12.74 -4.80
CA LYS A 52 -2.76 -13.64 -5.70
C LYS A 52 -1.93 -14.22 -6.84
N LYS A 53 -0.86 -13.55 -7.27
CA LYS A 53 0.05 -14.05 -8.31
C LYS A 53 1.00 -15.13 -7.78
N GLU A 54 1.37 -15.08 -6.51
CA GLU A 54 2.19 -16.12 -5.87
C GLU A 54 1.38 -17.39 -5.51
N VAL A 55 0.06 -17.28 -5.40
CA VAL A 55 -0.82 -18.40 -4.99
C VAL A 55 -1.27 -19.27 -6.19
N LYS A 56 -0.37 -19.60 -7.14
CA LYS A 56 -0.73 -20.50 -8.26
C LYS A 56 0.34 -21.53 -8.60
#